data_AF-A0A8J7MQ51-F1
#
_entry.id   AF-A0A8J7MQ51-F1
#
_cell.length_a   1.000
_cell.length_b   1.000
_cell.length_c   1.000
_cell.angle_alpha   90.00
_cell.angle_beta   90.00
_cell.angle_gamma   90.00
#
_symmetry.space_group_name_H-M   'P 1'
#
loop_
_entity.id
_entity.type
_entity.pdbx_description
1 polymer ?
#
loop_
_entity_poly.entity_id
_entity_poly.type
_entity_poly.pdbx_seq_one_letter_code
_entity_poly.pdbx_strand_id
1 'polypeptide(L)'
;MNTKFRILIIFSLVLSVVLSAKQINACTPILTTITVPTQETTVHFIVYYSGDLSVVMQDKDSYIKTFMEVYDLRLISTFKIDEENSGFTLEAKKTLDFPTEVAREMSLIDNVLMIEVSHVPVIES
;
A
#
# COMPACT_ATOMS: atom_id res chain seq x y z
N MET A 1 21.99 28.72 45.59
CA MET A 1 21.75 28.55 44.14
C MET A 1 22.79 27.58 43.60
N ASN A 2 22.38 26.39 43.14
CA ASN A 2 23.26 25.25 42.88
C ASN A 2 24.00 25.40 41.53
N THR A 3 25.32 25.22 41.49
CA THR A 3 26.17 25.40 40.30
C THR A 3 25.70 24.56 39.11
N LYS A 4 25.09 23.39 39.37
CA LYS A 4 24.50 22.52 38.35
C LYS A 4 23.30 23.17 37.62
N PHE A 5 22.51 23.97 38.33
CA PHE A 5 21.36 24.67 37.75
C PHE A 5 21.80 25.81 36.81
N ARG A 6 22.93 26.46 37.12
CA ARG A 6 23.49 27.53 36.26
C ARG A 6 24.01 26.99 34.93
N ILE A 7 24.66 25.82 34.93
CA ILE A 7 25.18 25.17 33.72
C ILE A 7 24.04 24.73 32.79
N LEU A 8 22.96 24.18 33.34
CA LEU A 8 21.78 23.77 32.57
C LEU A 8 21.13 24.97 31.84
N ILE A 9 20.99 26.10 32.53
CA ILE A 9 20.42 27.32 31.94
C ILE A 9 21.29 27.83 30.79
N ILE A 10 22.61 27.86 30.97
CA ILE A 10 23.54 28.32 29.92
C ILE A 10 23.47 27.39 28.71
N PHE A 11 23.46 26.06 28.92
CA PHE A 11 23.36 25.09 27.83
C PHE A 11 22.05 25.23 27.05
N SER A 12 20.92 25.41 27.75
CA SER A 12 19.62 25.65 27.11
C SER A 12 19.62 26.93 26.28
N LEU A 13 20.23 28.01 26.77
CA LEU A 13 20.27 29.29 26.06
C LEU A 13 21.11 29.21 24.79
N VAL A 14 22.25 28.52 24.85
CA VAL A 14 23.10 28.30 23.66
C VAL A 14 22.39 27.42 22.63
N LEU A 15 21.68 26.37 23.06
CA LEU A 15 20.94 25.48 22.16
C LEU A 15 19.81 26.22 21.42
N SER A 16 19.09 27.11 22.10
CA SER A 16 18.03 27.91 21.48
C SER A 16 18.56 28.88 20.42
N VAL A 17 19.75 29.46 20.63
CA VAL A 17 20.39 30.36 19.65
C VAL A 17 20.85 29.58 18.41
N VAL A 18 21.39 28.37 18.59
CA VAL A 18 21.83 27.52 17.46
C VAL A 18 20.64 27.05 16.60
N LEU A 19 19.49 26.71 17.20
CA LEU A 19 18.31 26.35 16.43
C LEU A 19 17.72 27.54 15.64
N SER A 20 17.78 28.75 16.21
CA SER A 20 17.20 29.94 15.55
C SER A 20 18.01 30.44 14.34
N ALA A 21 19.29 30.08 14.22
CA ALA A 21 20.16 30.52 13.13
C ALA A 21 19.98 29.72 11.82
N LYS A 22 19.27 28.59 11.84
CA LYS A 22 18.91 27.84 10.63
C LYS A 22 17.53 28.26 10.13
N GLN A 23 17.42 29.49 9.62
CA GLN A 23 16.30 29.84 8.74
C GLN A 23 16.52 29.18 7.38
N ILE A 24 15.97 27.99 7.21
CA ILE A 24 15.90 27.31 5.92
C ILE A 24 14.77 28.00 5.16
N ASN A 25 15.10 28.94 4.27
CA ASN A 25 14.15 29.52 3.33
C ASN A 25 13.78 28.43 2.31
N ALA A 26 12.76 27.62 2.62
CA ALA A 26 12.12 26.77 1.63
C ALA A 26 11.20 27.65 0.77
N CYS A 27 11.57 27.84 -0.50
CA CYS A 27 10.60 28.31 -1.50
C CYS A 27 9.47 27.28 -1.58
N THR A 28 8.31 27.60 -1.05
CA THR A 28 7.09 26.83 -1.31
C THR A 28 6.74 26.94 -2.79
N PRO A 29 6.75 25.85 -3.57
CA PRO A 29 6.26 25.90 -4.94
C PRO A 29 4.75 26.19 -4.90
N ILE A 30 4.31 27.16 -5.68
CA ILE A 30 2.89 27.44 -5.91
C ILE A 30 2.34 26.25 -6.70
N LEU A 31 1.54 25.41 -6.06
CA LEU A 31 0.79 24.34 -6.71
C LEU A 31 -0.40 24.97 -7.44
N THR A 32 -0.25 25.24 -8.73
CA THR A 32 -1.40 25.47 -9.61
C THR A 32 -2.22 24.19 -9.63
N THR A 33 -3.33 24.18 -8.89
CA THR A 33 -4.24 23.03 -8.85
C THR A 33 -4.97 22.98 -10.18
N ILE A 34 -4.50 22.14 -11.09
CA ILE A 34 -5.27 21.70 -12.24
C ILE A 34 -6.13 20.55 -11.71
N THR A 35 -7.39 20.82 -11.36
CA THR A 35 -8.36 19.75 -11.11
C THR A 35 -8.66 19.05 -12.43
N VAL A 36 -7.79 18.11 -12.80
CA VAL A 36 -8.14 17.02 -13.71
C VAL A 36 -9.24 16.22 -13.00
N PRO A 37 -10.39 15.95 -13.64
CA PRO A 37 -11.43 15.14 -13.03
C PRO A 37 -10.81 13.81 -12.61
N THR A 38 -10.79 13.55 -11.31
CA THR A 38 -10.32 12.30 -10.74
C THR A 38 -11.35 11.24 -11.12
N GLN A 39 -11.12 10.53 -12.23
CA GLN A 39 -11.89 9.33 -12.51
C GLN A 39 -11.70 8.39 -11.32
N GLU A 40 -12.80 8.00 -10.68
CA GLU A 40 -12.74 6.95 -9.67
C GLU A 40 -12.17 5.70 -10.34
N THR A 41 -11.13 5.13 -9.74
CA THR A 41 -10.49 3.91 -10.21
C THR A 41 -10.56 2.87 -9.10
N THR A 42 -10.78 1.62 -9.48
CA THR A 42 -10.65 0.48 -8.59
C THR A 42 -9.34 -0.24 -8.86
N VAL A 43 -8.79 -0.88 -7.82
CA VAL A 43 -7.55 -1.63 -7.91
C VAL A 43 -7.87 -3.09 -8.17
N HIS A 44 -7.25 -3.64 -9.21
CA HIS A 44 -7.25 -5.07 -9.52
C HIS A 44 -5.88 -5.67 -9.24
N PHE A 45 -5.88 -6.82 -8.56
CA PHE A 45 -4.71 -7.67 -8.34
C PHE A 45 -4.87 -8.91 -9.20
N ILE A 46 -3.98 -9.09 -10.17
CA ILE A 46 -3.95 -10.29 -11.02
C ILE A 46 -2.87 -11.19 -10.46
N VAL A 47 -3.27 -12.30 -9.85
CA VAL A 47 -2.38 -13.23 -9.16
C VAL A 47 -2.14 -14.44 -10.05
N TYR A 48 -0.87 -14.72 -10.30
CA TYR A 48 -0.38 -15.91 -11.01
C TYR A 48 0.05 -16.93 -9.96
N TYR A 49 -0.53 -18.12 -10.02
CA TYR A 49 -0.44 -19.12 -8.96
C TYR A 49 -0.05 -20.49 -9.54
N SER A 50 0.87 -21.18 -8.89
CA SER A 50 1.26 -22.54 -9.23
C SER A 50 0.38 -23.54 -8.48
N GLY A 51 -0.37 -24.34 -9.21
CA GLY A 51 -1.26 -25.36 -8.69
C GLY A 51 -2.74 -25.11 -8.95
N ASP A 52 -3.57 -25.99 -8.36
CA ASP A 52 -5.02 -25.97 -8.50
C ASP A 52 -5.66 -24.94 -7.57
N LEU A 53 -6.26 -23.91 -8.18
CA LEU A 53 -6.98 -22.86 -7.48
C LEU A 53 -8.17 -23.38 -6.65
N SER A 54 -8.76 -24.51 -7.05
CA SER A 54 -9.92 -25.11 -6.38
C SER A 54 -9.61 -25.45 -4.93
N VAL A 55 -8.36 -25.84 -4.64
CA VAL A 55 -7.89 -26.16 -3.29
C VAL A 55 -7.82 -24.90 -2.44
N VAL A 56 -7.20 -23.84 -2.96
CA VAL A 56 -7.03 -22.55 -2.27
C VAL A 56 -8.39 -21.90 -1.94
N MET A 57 -9.37 -22.03 -2.84
CA MET A 57 -10.70 -21.44 -2.67
C MET A 57 -11.59 -22.23 -1.69
N GLN A 58 -11.33 -23.53 -1.51
CA GLN A 58 -12.06 -24.38 -0.57
C GLN A 58 -11.41 -24.41 0.82
N ASP A 59 -10.10 -24.12 0.89
CA ASP A 59 -9.37 -24.01 2.13
C ASP A 59 -9.84 -22.77 2.92
N LYS A 60 -10.35 -23.02 4.14
CA LYS A 60 -10.83 -21.97 5.02
C LYS A 60 -9.70 -21.18 5.67
N ASP A 61 -8.53 -21.78 5.81
CA ASP A 61 -7.38 -21.22 6.52
C ASP A 61 -6.29 -20.70 5.57
N SER A 62 -6.60 -20.65 4.27
CA SER A 62 -5.70 -20.12 3.25
C SER A 62 -5.33 -18.66 3.52
N TYR A 63 -4.03 -18.35 3.45
CA TYR A 63 -3.53 -16.98 3.53
C TYR A 63 -4.19 -16.08 2.49
N ILE A 64 -4.43 -16.58 1.27
CA ILE A 64 -5.08 -15.79 0.19
C ILE A 64 -6.46 -15.32 0.65
N LYS A 65 -7.22 -16.19 1.30
CA LYS A 65 -8.55 -15.85 1.83
C LYS A 65 -8.46 -14.82 2.96
N THR A 66 -7.46 -14.95 3.83
CA THR A 66 -7.18 -13.95 4.87
C THR A 66 -6.91 -12.57 4.25
N PHE A 67 -6.09 -12.50 3.20
CA PHE A 67 -5.84 -11.25 2.47
C PHE A 67 -7.10 -10.68 1.85
N MET A 68 -7.94 -11.52 1.24
CA MET A 68 -9.22 -11.10 0.68
C MET A 68 -10.14 -10.49 1.74
N GLU A 69 -10.19 -11.06 2.95
CA GLU A 69 -11.02 -10.55 4.04
C GLU A 69 -10.45 -9.26 4.66
N VAL A 70 -9.15 -9.20 4.94
CA VAL A 70 -8.48 -8.05 5.57
C VAL A 70 -8.55 -6.80 4.69
N TYR A 71 -8.29 -6.97 3.39
CA TYR A 71 -8.24 -5.86 2.44
C TYR A 71 -9.57 -5.62 1.70
N ASP A 72 -10.63 -6.34 2.07
CA ASP A 72 -11.96 -6.29 1.43
C ASP A 72 -11.88 -6.45 -0.09
N LEU A 73 -11.18 -7.50 -0.51
CA LEU A 73 -11.02 -7.88 -1.91
C LEU A 73 -12.09 -8.90 -2.32
N ARG A 74 -12.54 -8.78 -3.56
CA ARG A 74 -13.51 -9.69 -4.19
C ARG A 74 -12.85 -10.43 -5.33
N LEU A 75 -12.96 -11.75 -5.35
CA LEU A 75 -12.63 -12.54 -6.53
C LEU A 75 -13.61 -12.19 -7.67
N ILE A 76 -13.10 -11.71 -8.79
CA ILE A 76 -13.91 -11.34 -9.97
C ILE A 76 -13.73 -12.31 -11.13
N SER A 77 -12.59 -13.00 -11.22
CA SER A 77 -12.35 -13.99 -12.27
C SER A 77 -11.25 -14.98 -11.89
N THR A 78 -11.25 -16.12 -12.57
CA THR A 78 -10.19 -17.14 -12.52
C THR A 78 -9.84 -17.53 -13.95
N PHE A 79 -8.58 -17.87 -14.20
CA PHE A 79 -8.11 -18.31 -15.51
C PHE A 79 -7.05 -19.41 -15.38
N LYS A 80 -6.88 -20.20 -16.44
CA LYS A 80 -5.86 -21.24 -16.53
C LYS A 80 -4.71 -20.76 -17.42
N ILE A 81 -3.48 -20.96 -16.98
CA ILE A 81 -2.28 -20.59 -17.74
C ILE A 81 -1.80 -21.81 -18.52
N ASP A 82 -1.59 -22.93 -17.81
CA ASP A 82 -1.19 -24.23 -18.36
C ASP A 82 -1.73 -25.36 -17.46
N GLU A 83 -1.22 -26.59 -17.61
CA GLU A 83 -1.68 -27.76 -16.84
C GLU A 83 -1.41 -27.65 -15.33
N GLU A 84 -0.33 -26.95 -14.94
CA GLU A 84 0.16 -26.84 -13.57
C GLU A 84 -0.10 -25.45 -12.97
N ASN A 85 -0.35 -24.43 -13.79
CA ASN A 85 -0.46 -23.03 -13.36
C ASN A 85 -1.83 -22.44 -13.69
N SER A 86 -2.33 -21.66 -12.74
CA SER A 86 -3.59 -20.95 -12.83
C SER A 86 -3.44 -19.51 -12.34
N GLY A 87 -4.48 -18.70 -12.48
CA GLY A 87 -4.47 -17.35 -11.96
C GLY A 87 -5.87 -16.86 -11.67
N PHE A 88 -5.93 -15.73 -10.97
CA PHE A 88 -7.18 -15.13 -10.57
C PHE A 88 -7.04 -13.63 -10.37
N THR A 89 -8.15 -12.93 -10.54
CA THR A 89 -8.21 -11.49 -10.36
C THR A 89 -9.03 -11.15 -9.13
N LEU A 90 -8.44 -10.37 -8.24
CA LEU A 90 -9.11 -9.77 -7.10
C LEU A 90 -9.34 -8.28 -7.36
N GLU A 91 -10.51 -7.80 -6.97
CA GLU A 91 -10.87 -6.38 -7.03
C GLU A 91 -11.06 -5.84 -5.62
N ALA A 92 -10.48 -4.67 -5.35
CA ALA A 92 -10.73 -3.95 -4.11
C ALA A 92 -12.13 -3.33 -4.11
N LYS A 93 -12.95 -3.63 -3.11
CA LYS A 93 -14.30 -3.02 -3.00
C LYS A 93 -14.28 -1.57 -2.55
N LYS A 94 -13.14 -1.12 -2.03
CA LYS A 94 -12.89 0.24 -1.54
C LYS A 94 -11.51 0.71 -1.98
N THR A 95 -11.29 2.01 -1.92
CA THR A 95 -9.97 2.59 -2.16
C THR A 95 -8.94 1.97 -1.21
N LEU A 96 -7.81 1.53 -1.79
CA LEU A 96 -6.65 1.01 -1.08
C LEU A 96 -5.53 2.05 -1.13
N ASP A 97 -5.05 2.47 0.03
CA ASP A 97 -3.99 3.48 0.12
C ASP A 97 -2.62 2.95 -0.33
N PHE A 98 -2.38 1.64 -0.18
CA PHE A 98 -1.07 1.01 -0.41
C PHE A 98 -1.17 -0.28 -1.26
N PRO A 99 -1.70 -0.21 -2.50
CA PRO A 99 -1.94 -1.41 -3.29
C PRO A 99 -0.64 -2.18 -3.62
N THR A 100 0.47 -1.47 -3.85
CA THR A 100 1.77 -2.12 -4.09
C THR A 100 2.29 -2.88 -2.86
N GLU A 101 2.01 -2.38 -1.65
CA GLU A 101 2.42 -3.06 -0.42
C GLU A 101 1.60 -4.34 -0.21
N VAL A 102 0.29 -4.28 -0.43
CA VAL A 102 -0.57 -5.48 -0.41
C VAL A 102 -0.11 -6.52 -1.42
N ALA A 103 0.22 -6.10 -2.65
CA ALA A 103 0.76 -7.00 -3.66
C ALA A 103 2.10 -7.62 -3.22
N ARG A 104 2.98 -6.83 -2.59
CA ARG A 104 4.25 -7.33 -2.06
C ARG A 104 4.01 -8.40 -1.00
N GLU A 105 3.14 -8.15 -0.03
CA GLU A 105 2.83 -9.12 1.02
C GLU A 105 2.19 -10.40 0.45
N MET A 106 1.23 -10.26 -0.47
CA MET A 106 0.60 -11.40 -1.14
C MET A 106 1.60 -12.23 -1.97
N SER A 107 2.64 -11.59 -2.56
CA SER A 107 3.67 -12.31 -3.31
C SER A 107 4.55 -13.23 -2.47
N LEU A 108 4.49 -13.09 -1.14
CA LEU A 108 5.20 -13.95 -0.19
C LEU A 108 4.42 -15.23 0.15
N ILE A 109 3.16 -15.35 -0.32
CA ILE A 109 2.36 -16.55 -0.11
C ILE A 109 2.91 -17.68 -0.99
N ASP A 110 2.99 -18.88 -0.42
CA ASP A 110 3.47 -20.06 -1.14
C ASP A 110 2.71 -20.26 -2.45
N ASN A 111 3.47 -20.64 -3.49
CA ASN A 111 3.00 -20.88 -4.85
C ASN A 111 2.46 -19.65 -5.60
N VAL A 112 2.51 -18.45 -5.03
CA VAL A 112 2.33 -17.23 -5.81
C VAL A 112 3.59 -16.99 -6.65
N LEU A 113 3.41 -16.91 -7.97
CA LEU A 113 4.49 -16.72 -8.93
C LEU A 113 4.71 -15.24 -9.23
N MET A 114 3.62 -14.50 -9.38
CA MET A 114 3.63 -13.09 -9.76
C MET A 114 2.31 -12.43 -9.36
N ILE A 115 2.36 -11.12 -9.08
CA ILE A 115 1.16 -10.30 -8.90
C ILE A 115 1.30 -9.04 -9.74
N GLU A 116 0.31 -8.77 -10.58
CA GLU A 116 0.18 -7.50 -11.28
C GLU A 116 -0.86 -6.62 -10.57
N VAL A 117 -0.56 -5.33 -10.48
CA VAL A 117 -1.46 -4.31 -9.92
C VAL A 117 -1.94 -3.41 -11.05
N SER A 118 -3.25 -3.39 -11.30
CA SER A 118 -3.88 -2.59 -12.34
C SER A 118 -4.91 -1.63 -11.74
N HIS A 119 -5.02 -0.42 -12.30
CA HIS A 119 -6.04 0.56 -11.93
C HIS A 119 -7.05 0.63 -13.07
N VAL A 120 -8.29 0.25 -12.78
CA VAL A 120 -9.37 0.20 -13.76
C VAL A 120 -10.36 1.32 -13.46
N PRO A 121 -10.76 2.15 -14.45
CA PRO A 121 -11.80 3.14 -14.25
C PRO A 121 -13.10 2.50 -13.79
N VAL A 122 -13.70 3.05 -12.73
CA VAL A 122 -15.04 2.67 -12.30
C VAL A 122 -16.01 3.28 -13.31
N ILE A 123 -16.61 2.43 -14.14
CA ILE A 123 -17.71 2.84 -15.01
C ILE A 123 -18.97 2.70 -14.17
N GLU A 124 -19.48 3.82 -13.65
CA GLU A 124 -20.82 3.83 -13.03
C GLU A 124 -21.84 3.39 -14.10
N SER A 125 -22.45 2.23 -13.89
CA SER A 125 -23.48 1.65 -14.75
C SER A 125 -24.88 2.05 -14.31
#